data_AF-A0A532TB99-F1
#
_entry.id   AF-A0A532TB99-F1
#
_cell.length_a   1.000
_cell.length_b   1.000
_cell.length_c   1.000
_cell.angle_alpha   90.00
_cell.angle_beta   90.00
_cell.angle_gamma   90.00
#
_symmetry.space_group_name_H-M   'P 1'
#
loop_
_entity.id
_entity.type
_entity.pdbx_description
1 polymer ?
#
loop_
_entity_poly.entity_id
_entity_poly.type
_entity_poly.pdbx_seq_one_letter_code
_entity_poly.pdbx_strand_id
1 'polypeptide(L)'
;MSKNQEKLNKEAIELDQKIHELEKNKMEIAKNTINGEINSEQEKTDSKKSSITKEKIVAFIPSILTQSLRMILNFYRESIYILKGKGGLKSDEKLDVDKHYGITFHTGSSTEIEINYKRVHDIDGTVLNPLDNSKIGEIIDYLDEKLPKKPHPTKKDIEYDADIPVDFLVVTIEDDELQKIAGTKTNLFEVTFISEKAENKDIRSRIHELNKDLGVYYRKWGIRNLNLHQLIERTKKEEPKRMERRVSTMYWKGYTKQDLTPKAPREVAQYIYLNYLPTKYDCIKTYFITKENILELDGFNIGGR
;
A
#
# COMPACT_ATOMS: atom_id res chain seq x y z
N MET A 1 -1.21 30.84 66.95
CA MET A 1 -0.86 30.57 65.54
C MET A 1 -0.36 31.86 64.91
N SER A 2 0.70 31.81 64.10
CA SER A 2 1.36 32.99 63.54
C SER A 2 0.43 33.72 62.57
N LYS A 3 0.38 35.06 62.62
CA LYS A 3 -0.40 35.92 61.68
C LYS A 3 -0.12 35.60 60.20
N ASN A 4 1.06 35.03 59.89
CA ASN A 4 1.40 34.59 58.52
C ASN A 4 0.62 33.35 58.08
N GLN A 5 0.25 32.47 59.01
CA GLN A 5 -0.42 31.20 58.70
C GLN A 5 -1.91 31.41 58.42
N GLU A 6 -2.54 32.38 59.10
CA GLU A 6 -3.91 32.82 58.78
C GLU A 6 -3.99 33.55 57.44
N LYS A 7 -2.94 34.30 57.06
CA LYS A 7 -2.88 34.97 55.76
C LYS A 7 -2.77 33.95 54.61
N LEU A 8 -1.88 32.96 54.74
CA LEU A 8 -1.73 31.90 53.75
C LEU A 8 -3.00 31.05 53.58
N ASN A 9 -3.72 30.75 54.67
CA ASN A 9 -4.98 30.01 54.59
C ASN A 9 -6.09 30.83 53.89
N LYS A 10 -6.14 32.15 54.09
CA LYS A 10 -7.10 33.00 53.37
C LYS A 10 -6.78 33.09 51.88
N GLU A 11 -5.51 33.21 51.51
CA GLU A 11 -5.08 33.23 50.11
C GLU A 11 -5.37 31.90 49.40
N ALA A 12 -5.20 30.76 50.08
CA ALA A 12 -5.55 29.45 49.53
C ALA A 12 -7.05 29.29 49.26
N ILE A 13 -7.91 29.75 50.18
CA ILE A 13 -9.37 29.69 50.00
C ILE A 13 -9.81 30.59 48.84
N GLU A 14 -9.19 31.77 48.68
CA GLU A 14 -9.52 32.69 47.58
C GLU A 14 -9.09 32.13 46.21
N LEU A 15 -7.96 31.39 46.17
CA LEU A 15 -7.49 30.69 44.97
C LEU A 15 -8.43 29.56 44.56
N ASP A 16 -8.89 28.74 45.51
CA ASP A 16 -9.83 27.65 45.23
C ASP A 16 -11.18 28.18 44.70
N GLN A 17 -11.66 29.30 45.25
CA GLN A 17 -12.87 29.95 44.75
C GLN A 17 -12.72 30.45 43.30
N LYS A 18 -11.57 31.05 42.96
CA LYS A 18 -11.28 31.50 41.59
C LYS A 18 -11.15 30.33 40.61
N ILE A 19 -10.55 29.21 41.03
CA ILE A 19 -10.46 28.01 40.19
C ILE A 19 -11.85 27.46 39.90
N HIS A 20 -12.71 27.36 40.92
CA HIS A 20 -14.07 26.86 40.74
C HIS A 20 -14.91 27.76 39.80
N GLU A 21 -14.73 29.09 39.89
CA GLU A 21 -15.43 30.04 39.01
C GLU A 21 -14.94 29.94 37.55
N LEU A 22 -13.62 29.76 37.34
CA LEU A 22 -13.05 29.53 36.01
C LEU A 22 -13.54 28.23 35.37
N GLU A 23 -13.69 27.15 36.15
CA GLU A 23 -14.23 25.88 35.66
C GLU A 23 -15.72 26.00 35.28
N LYS A 24 -16.50 26.74 36.06
CA LYS A 24 -17.90 27.02 35.75
C LYS A 24 -18.02 27.80 34.43
N ASN A 25 -17.20 28.83 34.24
CA ASN A 25 -17.19 29.61 33.00
C ASN A 25 -16.73 28.78 31.78
N LYS A 26 -15.74 27.89 31.95
CA LYS A 26 -15.34 26.94 30.89
C LYS A 26 -16.47 25.99 30.49
N MET A 27 -17.23 25.47 31.46
CA MET A 27 -18.38 24.61 31.17
C MET A 27 -19.52 25.37 30.47
N GLU A 28 -19.73 26.64 30.80
CA GLU A 28 -20.75 27.47 30.17
C GLU A 28 -20.38 27.83 28.72
N ILE A 29 -19.10 28.14 28.46
CA ILE A 29 -18.58 28.32 27.09
C ILE A 29 -18.74 27.02 26.28
N ALA A 30 -18.39 25.86 26.85
CA ALA A 30 -18.55 24.58 26.17
C ALA A 30 -20.01 24.26 25.83
N LYS A 31 -20.96 24.56 26.73
CA LYS A 31 -22.40 24.40 26.48
C LYS A 31 -22.90 25.33 25.37
N ASN A 32 -22.42 26.57 25.32
CA ASN A 32 -22.80 27.52 24.29
C ASN A 32 -22.18 27.18 22.92
N THR A 33 -20.97 26.61 22.87
CA THR A 33 -20.37 26.09 21.63
C THR A 33 -21.15 24.89 21.09
N ILE A 34 -21.54 23.95 21.96
CA ILE A 34 -22.34 22.77 21.57
C ILE A 34 -23.72 23.20 21.06
N ASN A 35 -24.39 24.15 21.73
CA ASN A 35 -25.70 24.65 21.27
C ASN A 35 -25.61 25.49 19.99
N GLY A 36 -24.49 26.18 19.76
CA GLY A 36 -24.22 26.91 18.50
C GLY A 36 -23.97 25.96 17.32
N GLU A 37 -23.31 24.83 17.55
CA GLU A 37 -23.09 23.80 16.53
C GLU A 37 -24.39 23.07 16.18
N ILE A 38 -25.24 22.74 17.17
CA ILE A 38 -26.54 22.07 16.96
C ILE A 38 -27.53 22.96 16.18
N ASN A 39 -27.57 24.27 16.45
CA ASN A 39 -28.44 25.19 15.69
C ASN A 39 -27.91 25.48 14.27
N SER A 40 -26.61 25.33 14.01
CA SER A 40 -26.04 25.45 12.67
C SER A 40 -26.24 24.20 11.79
N GLU A 41 -26.56 23.06 12.40
CA GLU A 41 -26.89 21.80 11.73
C GLU A 41 -28.37 21.70 11.30
N GLN A 42 -29.28 22.50 11.89
CA GLN A 42 -30.72 22.50 11.53
C GLN A 42 -31.10 23.47 10.39
N GLU A 43 -30.27 24.45 10.04
CA GLU A 43 -30.53 25.38 8.92
C GLU A 43 -29.77 25.04 7.62
N LYS A 44 -29.03 23.92 7.57
CA LYS A 44 -28.34 23.43 6.35
C LYS A 44 -29.00 22.19 5.72
N THR A 45 -30.27 21.94 6.00
CA THR A 45 -31.06 20.86 5.38
C THR A 45 -31.83 21.28 4.13
N ASP A 46 -31.46 22.37 3.44
CA ASP A 46 -32.08 22.77 2.16
C ASP A 46 -31.10 23.14 1.04
N SER A 47 -29.95 22.45 0.96
CA SER A 47 -29.20 22.43 -0.31
C SER A 47 -28.64 21.05 -0.66
N LYS A 48 -29.33 20.42 -1.60
CA LYS A 48 -28.97 19.23 -2.39
C LYS A 48 -27.47 18.91 -2.45
N LYS A 49 -27.05 17.91 -1.68
CA LYS A 49 -26.03 16.93 -2.11
C LYS A 49 -26.47 15.55 -1.61
N SER A 50 -26.90 14.74 -2.57
CA SER A 50 -26.96 13.27 -2.55
C SER A 50 -26.28 12.64 -1.32
N SER A 51 -27.07 12.34 -0.28
CA SER A 51 -26.64 11.46 0.79
C SER A 51 -26.69 10.02 0.26
N ILE A 52 -25.60 9.59 -0.36
CA ILE A 52 -25.35 8.16 -0.57
C ILE A 52 -25.29 7.55 0.81
N THR A 53 -26.35 6.84 1.20
CA THR A 53 -26.36 6.02 2.41
C THR A 53 -25.26 4.97 2.20
N LYS A 54 -24.13 5.11 2.90
CA LYS A 54 -23.01 4.16 2.78
C LYS A 54 -23.51 2.77 3.17
N GLU A 55 -23.47 1.86 2.22
CA GLU A 55 -23.82 0.46 2.41
C GLU A 55 -22.67 -0.27 3.16
N LYS A 56 -22.91 -1.54 3.54
CA LYS A 56 -22.00 -2.35 4.37
C LYS A 56 -20.60 -2.47 3.73
N ILE A 57 -19.54 -2.34 4.54
CA ILE A 57 -18.15 -2.66 4.13
C ILE A 57 -18.10 -4.12 3.67
N VAL A 58 -17.53 -4.36 2.48
CA VAL A 58 -17.47 -5.70 1.88
C VAL A 58 -16.05 -6.24 1.72
N ALA A 59 -15.03 -5.37 1.73
CA ALA A 59 -13.66 -5.82 1.49
C ALA A 59 -12.60 -4.94 2.14
N PHE A 60 -11.53 -5.60 2.61
CA PHE A 60 -10.28 -4.98 3.03
C PHE A 60 -9.18 -5.47 2.08
N ILE A 61 -8.55 -4.56 1.35
CA ILE A 61 -7.56 -4.88 0.33
C ILE A 61 -6.19 -4.33 0.73
N PRO A 62 -5.24 -5.18 1.13
CA PRO A 62 -3.85 -4.80 1.33
C PRO A 62 -3.25 -4.30 0.01
N SER A 63 -2.45 -3.24 0.09
CA SER A 63 -1.94 -2.53 -1.07
C SER A 63 -0.56 -1.94 -0.78
N ILE A 64 0.33 -1.99 -1.77
CA ILE A 64 1.64 -1.34 -1.72
C ILE A 64 1.55 -0.07 -2.56
N LEU A 65 1.69 1.08 -1.91
CA LEU A 65 1.57 2.41 -2.50
C LEU A 65 2.80 2.83 -3.31
N THR A 66 3.64 1.88 -3.71
CA THR A 66 4.74 2.08 -4.66
C THR A 66 4.70 1.00 -5.73
N GLN A 67 5.16 1.36 -6.91
CA GLN A 67 5.48 0.44 -8.00
C GLN A 67 6.98 0.38 -8.26
N SER A 68 7.81 0.97 -7.40
CA SER A 68 9.27 1.01 -7.57
C SER A 68 9.86 -0.39 -7.56
N LEU A 69 10.49 -0.78 -8.68
CA LEU A 69 11.24 -2.03 -8.77
C LEU A 69 12.30 -2.12 -7.68
N ARG A 70 13.06 -1.05 -7.45
CA ARG A 70 14.07 -0.99 -6.39
C ARG A 70 13.49 -1.28 -5.00
N MET A 71 12.36 -0.66 -4.66
CA MET A 71 11.73 -0.89 -3.36
C MET A 71 11.20 -2.32 -3.23
N ILE A 72 10.60 -2.86 -4.30
CA ILE A 72 10.05 -4.22 -4.30
C ILE A 72 11.16 -5.28 -4.18
N LEU A 73 12.26 -5.14 -4.95
CA LEU A 73 13.42 -6.04 -4.86
C LEU A 73 14.02 -6.01 -3.45
N ASN A 74 14.27 -4.82 -2.91
CA ASN A 74 14.90 -4.66 -1.60
C ASN A 74 14.07 -5.18 -0.43
N PHE A 75 12.73 -5.12 -0.55
CA PHE A 75 11.83 -5.59 0.50
C PHE A 75 11.59 -7.10 0.43
N TYR A 76 11.18 -7.61 -0.72
CA TYR A 76 10.76 -9.01 -0.84
C TYR A 76 11.90 -9.97 -1.16
N ARG A 77 12.98 -9.53 -1.82
CA ARG A 77 14.18 -10.33 -2.10
C ARG A 77 13.88 -11.75 -2.59
N GLU A 78 14.40 -12.74 -1.88
CA GLU A 78 14.21 -14.17 -2.11
C GLU A 78 12.78 -14.67 -1.94
N SER A 79 11.83 -13.87 -1.43
CA SER A 79 10.41 -14.21 -1.42
C SER A 79 9.73 -13.98 -2.77
N ILE A 80 10.37 -13.27 -3.71
CA ILE A 80 9.81 -13.01 -5.04
C ILE A 80 9.82 -14.31 -5.87
N TYR A 81 8.65 -14.73 -6.35
CA TYR A 81 8.48 -15.89 -7.22
C TYR A 81 8.25 -15.50 -8.68
N ILE A 82 7.44 -14.46 -8.92
CA ILE A 82 7.28 -13.84 -10.25
C ILE A 82 7.36 -12.34 -10.08
N LEU A 83 8.08 -11.66 -10.96
CA LEU A 83 8.17 -10.21 -10.99
C LEU A 83 8.15 -9.73 -12.42
N LYS A 84 7.17 -8.91 -12.76
CA LYS A 84 7.06 -8.26 -14.06
C LYS A 84 7.01 -6.75 -13.89
N GLY A 85 7.84 -6.06 -14.65
CA GLY A 85 7.87 -4.60 -14.66
C GLY A 85 8.46 -4.11 -15.96
N LYS A 86 8.04 -2.92 -16.37
CA LYS A 86 8.42 -2.37 -17.67
C LYS A 86 8.54 -0.86 -17.63
N GLY A 87 9.74 -0.36 -17.91
CA GLY A 87 10.10 1.04 -17.75
C GLY A 87 10.85 1.61 -18.95
N GLY A 88 10.95 2.94 -19.04
CA GLY A 88 11.71 3.64 -20.07
C GLY A 88 10.92 4.15 -21.30
N LEU A 89 11.67 4.54 -22.32
CA LEU A 89 11.19 5.02 -23.62
C LEU A 89 11.55 3.97 -24.69
N LYS A 90 10.63 3.71 -25.62
CA LYS A 90 10.77 2.66 -26.63
C LYS A 90 12.08 2.80 -27.40
N SER A 91 12.92 1.77 -27.39
CA SER A 91 14.18 1.76 -28.12
C SER A 91 14.03 1.13 -29.50
N ASP A 92 14.86 1.54 -30.45
CA ASP A 92 14.96 0.97 -31.80
C ASP A 92 16.06 -0.12 -31.91
N GLU A 93 16.83 -0.39 -30.85
CA GLU A 93 18.05 -1.21 -30.92
C GLU A 93 18.25 -2.21 -29.76
N LYS A 94 19.30 -3.04 -29.95
CA LYS A 94 19.74 -4.32 -29.35
C LYS A 94 19.22 -4.73 -27.96
N LEU A 95 19.03 -6.04 -27.83
CA LEU A 95 18.72 -6.75 -26.59
C LEU A 95 20.00 -7.14 -25.83
N ASP A 96 20.15 -6.68 -24.58
CA ASP A 96 20.92 -7.41 -23.57
C ASP A 96 19.94 -8.25 -22.74
N VAL A 97 20.21 -9.55 -22.58
CA VAL A 97 19.27 -10.50 -21.97
C VAL A 97 19.98 -11.35 -20.94
N ASP A 98 19.65 -11.13 -19.66
CA ASP A 98 19.88 -12.14 -18.64
C ASP A 98 18.75 -13.17 -18.70
N LYS A 99 18.97 -14.23 -19.49
CA LYS A 99 17.98 -15.29 -19.71
C LYS A 99 17.61 -16.03 -18.42
N HIS A 100 18.50 -16.09 -17.44
CA HIS A 100 18.25 -16.82 -16.19
C HIS A 100 17.32 -16.04 -15.26
N TYR A 101 17.37 -14.70 -15.34
CA TYR A 101 16.54 -13.82 -14.52
C TYR A 101 15.41 -13.15 -15.30
N GLY A 102 15.29 -13.43 -16.59
CA GLY A 102 14.24 -12.89 -17.46
C GLY A 102 14.33 -11.37 -17.62
N ILE A 103 15.53 -10.80 -17.51
CA ILE A 103 15.75 -9.36 -17.64
C ILE A 103 16.14 -9.08 -19.08
N THR A 104 15.39 -8.19 -19.72
CA THR A 104 15.61 -7.77 -21.10
C THR A 104 15.76 -6.26 -21.16
N PHE A 105 16.84 -5.82 -21.78
CA PHE A 105 17.13 -4.40 -22.00
C PHE A 105 17.06 -4.07 -23.48
N HIS A 106 16.38 -3.00 -23.84
CA HIS A 106 16.38 -2.46 -25.19
C HIS A 106 17.11 -1.11 -25.17
N THR A 107 18.27 -1.02 -25.83
CA THR A 107 19.15 0.16 -25.83
C THR A 107 19.16 0.86 -27.19
N GLY A 108 19.10 2.19 -27.24
CA GLY A 108 19.04 2.98 -28.48
C GLY A 108 18.92 4.50 -28.21
N SER A 109 18.26 5.25 -29.09
CA SER A 109 17.93 6.69 -28.88
C SER A 109 17.05 6.94 -27.64
N SER A 110 16.47 5.86 -27.11
CA SER A 110 15.88 5.76 -25.78
C SER A 110 16.17 4.40 -25.15
N THR A 111 16.08 4.30 -23.82
CA THR A 111 16.23 3.03 -23.06
C THR A 111 14.87 2.51 -22.62
N GLU A 112 14.53 1.27 -22.95
CA GLU A 112 13.38 0.52 -22.42
C GLU A 112 13.90 -0.71 -21.69
N ILE A 113 13.36 -0.97 -20.50
CA ILE A 113 13.79 -2.07 -19.64
C ILE A 113 12.56 -2.89 -19.26
N GLU A 114 12.65 -4.19 -19.49
CA GLU A 114 11.62 -5.16 -19.13
C GLU A 114 12.24 -6.20 -18.20
N ILE A 115 11.63 -6.41 -17.04
CA ILE A 115 11.92 -7.54 -16.16
C ILE A 115 10.74 -8.48 -16.21
N ASN A 116 11.00 -9.75 -16.47
CA ASN A 116 10.03 -10.84 -16.46
C ASN A 116 10.66 -12.03 -15.75
N TYR A 117 10.95 -11.82 -14.47
CA TYR A 117 11.54 -12.82 -13.61
C TYR A 117 10.52 -13.88 -13.21
N LYS A 118 10.94 -15.14 -13.27
CA LYS A 118 10.26 -16.28 -12.66
C LYS A 118 11.31 -17.11 -11.94
N ARG A 119 11.05 -17.44 -10.68
CA ARG A 119 11.91 -18.34 -9.92
C ARG A 119 11.90 -19.74 -10.53
N VAL A 120 13.09 -20.29 -10.72
CA VAL A 120 13.34 -21.63 -11.23
C VAL A 120 13.95 -22.46 -10.11
N HIS A 121 13.47 -23.69 -9.95
CA HIS A 121 14.01 -24.65 -9.00
C HIS A 121 14.64 -25.82 -9.74
N ASP A 122 15.67 -26.41 -9.15
CA ASP A 122 16.20 -27.71 -9.55
C ASP A 122 15.34 -28.85 -8.98
N ILE A 123 15.66 -30.09 -9.35
CA ILE A 123 14.96 -31.33 -8.98
C ILE A 123 14.91 -31.53 -7.45
N ASP A 124 15.91 -31.02 -6.73
CA ASP A 124 16.00 -31.08 -5.27
C ASP A 124 15.26 -29.93 -4.55
N GLY A 125 14.67 -29.00 -5.32
CA GLY A 125 14.01 -27.81 -4.80
C GLY A 125 14.94 -26.61 -4.56
N THR A 126 16.24 -26.72 -4.88
CA THR A 126 17.19 -25.61 -4.80
C THR A 126 16.85 -24.52 -5.83
N VAL A 127 16.88 -23.26 -5.43
CA VAL A 127 16.60 -22.14 -6.34
C VAL A 127 17.81 -21.91 -7.25
N LEU A 128 17.62 -22.05 -8.57
CA LEU A 128 18.69 -21.90 -9.57
C LEU A 128 18.99 -20.43 -9.93
N ASN A 129 18.04 -19.53 -9.67
CA ASN A 129 18.15 -18.10 -9.96
C ASN A 129 17.68 -17.24 -8.76
N PRO A 130 18.38 -17.30 -7.62
CA PRO A 130 17.99 -16.58 -6.41
C PRO A 130 18.13 -15.07 -6.60
N LEU A 131 17.12 -14.31 -6.17
CA LEU A 131 17.22 -12.85 -6.02
C LEU A 131 17.84 -12.52 -4.66
N ASP A 132 19.09 -12.94 -4.48
CA ASP A 132 19.89 -12.63 -3.29
C ASP A 132 20.43 -11.19 -3.31
N ASN A 133 21.15 -10.80 -2.27
CA ASN A 133 21.71 -9.46 -2.14
C ASN A 133 22.70 -9.11 -3.26
N SER A 134 23.48 -10.08 -3.73
CA SER A 134 24.46 -9.88 -4.80
C SER A 134 23.73 -9.59 -6.10
N LYS A 135 22.76 -10.44 -6.46
CA LYS A 135 22.03 -10.29 -7.72
C LYS A 135 21.14 -9.05 -7.73
N ILE A 136 20.51 -8.73 -6.60
CA ILE A 136 19.77 -7.46 -6.46
C ILE A 136 20.71 -6.26 -6.64
N GLY A 137 21.92 -6.31 -6.08
CA GLY A 137 22.95 -5.30 -6.28
C GLY A 137 23.29 -5.12 -7.75
N GLU A 138 23.60 -6.21 -8.47
CA GLU A 138 23.87 -6.18 -9.91
C GLU A 138 22.72 -5.56 -10.72
N ILE A 139 21.47 -5.92 -10.40
CA ILE A 139 20.29 -5.36 -11.07
C ILE A 139 20.21 -3.85 -10.80
N ILE A 140 20.39 -3.41 -9.56
CA ILE A 140 20.33 -1.99 -9.18
C ILE A 140 21.45 -1.21 -9.86
N ASP A 141 22.69 -1.69 -9.80
CA ASP A 141 23.85 -1.05 -10.43
C ASP A 141 23.64 -0.90 -11.94
N TYR A 142 23.07 -1.93 -12.56
CA TYR A 142 22.74 -1.89 -13.99
C TYR A 142 21.62 -0.87 -14.28
N LEU A 143 20.59 -0.77 -13.43
CA LEU A 143 19.56 0.26 -13.57
C LEU A 143 20.16 1.66 -13.43
N ASP A 144 21.11 1.86 -12.52
CA ASP A 144 21.79 3.13 -12.31
C ASP A 144 22.68 3.51 -13.50
N GLU A 145 23.29 2.52 -14.16
CA GLU A 145 24.08 2.73 -15.39
C GLU A 145 23.19 3.09 -16.59
N LYS A 146 22.07 2.40 -16.78
CA LYS A 146 21.27 2.50 -18.01
C LYS A 146 20.12 3.48 -17.94
N LEU A 147 19.61 3.80 -16.75
CA LEU A 147 18.54 4.78 -16.57
C LEU A 147 19.14 6.14 -16.23
N PRO A 148 18.84 7.19 -17.03
CA PRO A 148 19.38 8.50 -16.76
C PRO A 148 18.83 9.06 -15.46
N LYS A 149 19.69 9.68 -14.66
CA LYS A 149 19.27 10.56 -13.57
C LYS A 149 18.38 11.67 -14.11
N LYS A 150 17.37 12.04 -13.33
CA LYS A 150 16.39 13.05 -13.74
C LYS A 150 16.32 14.18 -12.71
N PRO A 151 16.22 15.44 -13.15
CA PRO A 151 15.98 16.55 -12.25
C PRO A 151 14.64 16.38 -11.54
N HIS A 152 14.64 16.63 -10.23
CA HIS A 152 13.49 16.50 -9.35
C HIS A 152 12.39 17.47 -9.77
N PRO A 153 11.13 17.02 -9.87
CA PRO A 153 10.04 17.78 -10.48
C PRO A 153 9.80 19.15 -9.83
N THR A 154 10.13 19.29 -8.54
CA THR A 154 9.97 20.55 -7.78
C THR A 154 11.28 21.13 -7.23
N LYS A 155 12.42 20.45 -7.43
CA LYS A 155 13.72 20.87 -6.87
C LYS A 155 14.77 20.79 -7.96
N LYS A 156 15.01 21.91 -8.65
CA LYS A 156 15.82 21.94 -9.88
C LYS A 156 17.28 21.49 -9.67
N ASP A 157 17.78 21.53 -8.44
CA ASP A 157 19.16 21.15 -8.07
C ASP A 157 19.28 19.74 -7.46
N ILE A 158 18.20 18.97 -7.43
CA ILE A 158 18.20 17.60 -6.92
C ILE A 158 17.88 16.69 -8.10
N GLU A 159 18.69 15.65 -8.31
CA GLU A 159 18.36 14.58 -9.26
C GLU A 159 17.89 13.34 -8.49
N TYR A 160 17.02 12.56 -9.11
CA TYR A 160 16.63 11.24 -8.63
C TYR A 160 16.94 10.18 -9.68
N ASP A 161 17.18 8.96 -9.21
CA ASP A 161 17.42 7.81 -10.07
C ASP A 161 16.09 7.37 -10.68
N ALA A 162 16.06 7.27 -12.01
CA ALA A 162 14.88 6.77 -12.69
C ALA A 162 14.67 5.29 -12.37
N ASP A 163 13.41 4.87 -12.26
CA ASP A 163 13.05 3.53 -11.84
C ASP A 163 11.96 2.92 -12.73
N ILE A 164 11.80 1.61 -12.58
CA ILE A 164 10.89 0.78 -13.37
C ILE A 164 9.64 0.52 -12.55
N PRO A 165 8.44 0.69 -13.13
CA PRO A 165 7.21 0.33 -12.48
C PRO A 165 7.02 -1.18 -12.54
N VAL A 166 6.72 -1.78 -11.40
CA VAL A 166 6.27 -3.17 -11.28
C VAL A 166 4.80 -3.23 -11.64
N ASP A 167 4.45 -4.11 -12.59
CA ASP A 167 3.09 -4.33 -13.06
C ASP A 167 2.43 -5.53 -12.39
N PHE A 168 3.23 -6.55 -12.06
CA PHE A 168 2.76 -7.82 -11.51
C PHE A 168 3.83 -8.42 -10.62
N LEU A 169 3.41 -8.86 -9.43
CA LEU A 169 4.30 -9.43 -8.43
C LEU A 169 3.61 -10.64 -7.80
N VAL A 170 4.34 -11.76 -7.72
CA VAL A 170 3.95 -12.91 -6.90
C VAL A 170 5.07 -13.17 -5.92
N VAL A 171 4.73 -13.21 -4.64
CA VAL A 171 5.65 -13.56 -3.56
C VAL A 171 5.19 -14.84 -2.87
N THR A 172 6.15 -15.59 -2.35
CA THR A 172 5.90 -16.76 -1.50
C THR A 172 6.10 -16.42 -0.04
N ILE A 173 5.17 -16.84 0.81
CA ILE A 173 5.20 -16.65 2.26
C ILE A 173 5.10 -18.02 2.92
N GLU A 174 5.91 -18.27 3.95
CA GLU A 174 5.81 -19.45 4.81
C GLU A 174 5.53 -18.96 6.24
N ASP A 175 4.31 -19.20 6.76
CA ASP A 175 3.82 -18.60 8.01
C ASP A 175 2.71 -19.43 8.69
N ASP A 176 3.01 -19.95 9.88
CA ASP A 176 2.10 -20.77 10.70
C ASP A 176 0.93 -19.98 11.32
N GLU A 177 1.12 -18.69 11.61
CA GLU A 177 0.05 -17.85 12.15
C GLU A 177 -0.93 -17.46 11.04
N LEU A 178 -0.42 -17.13 9.86
CA LEU A 178 -1.26 -16.94 8.68
C LEU A 178 -2.04 -18.22 8.35
N GLN A 179 -1.43 -19.40 8.49
CA GLN A 179 -2.14 -20.68 8.36
C GLN A 179 -3.34 -20.78 9.29
N LYS A 180 -3.14 -20.50 10.58
CA LYS A 180 -4.22 -20.56 11.60
C LYS A 180 -5.34 -19.58 11.27
N ILE A 181 -5.01 -18.35 10.90
CA ILE A 181 -5.97 -17.30 10.56
C ILE A 181 -6.74 -17.65 9.27
N ALA A 182 -6.04 -18.19 8.27
CA ALA A 182 -6.61 -18.58 6.99
C ALA A 182 -7.40 -19.89 7.04
N GLY A 183 -7.17 -20.74 8.06
CA GLY A 183 -7.75 -22.07 8.16
C GLY A 183 -7.23 -23.04 7.08
N THR A 184 -5.98 -22.89 6.65
CA THR A 184 -5.37 -23.71 5.58
C THR A 184 -4.65 -24.94 6.12
N LYS A 185 -4.37 -25.92 5.25
CA LYS A 185 -3.70 -27.18 5.62
C LYS A 185 -2.19 -27.03 5.72
N THR A 186 -1.64 -26.04 5.03
CA THR A 186 -0.22 -25.72 4.96
C THR A 186 0.01 -24.25 5.29
N ASN A 187 1.23 -23.95 5.69
CA ASN A 187 1.72 -22.62 6.02
C ASN A 187 2.36 -21.91 4.81
N LEU A 188 2.36 -22.51 3.63
CA LEU A 188 2.98 -21.95 2.43
C LEU A 188 1.93 -21.29 1.55
N PHE A 189 2.19 -20.05 1.16
CA PHE A 189 1.25 -19.21 0.41
C PHE A 189 1.91 -18.55 -0.80
N GLU A 190 1.09 -18.33 -1.82
CA GLU A 190 1.35 -17.46 -2.97
C GLU A 190 0.51 -16.18 -2.80
N VAL A 191 1.16 -15.03 -2.79
CA VAL A 191 0.50 -13.72 -2.74
C VAL A 191 0.71 -12.98 -4.04
N THR A 192 -0.38 -12.67 -4.73
CA THR A 192 -0.37 -11.98 -6.02
C THR A 192 -0.78 -10.53 -5.85
N PHE A 193 0.11 -9.63 -6.26
CA PHE A 193 -0.15 -8.21 -6.39
C PHE A 193 -0.20 -7.80 -7.87
N ILE A 194 -1.15 -6.91 -8.20
CA ILE A 194 -1.33 -6.37 -9.54
C ILE A 194 -1.34 -4.85 -9.48
N SER A 195 -0.62 -4.21 -10.41
CA SER A 195 -0.57 -2.76 -10.53
C SER A 195 -1.85 -2.25 -11.16
N GLU A 196 -2.56 -1.39 -10.45
CA GLU A 196 -3.79 -0.76 -10.93
C GLU A 196 -3.70 0.76 -10.81
N LYS A 197 -4.52 1.46 -11.60
CA LYS A 197 -4.64 2.91 -11.46
C LYS A 197 -5.24 3.24 -10.09
N ALA A 198 -4.64 4.21 -9.42
CA ALA A 198 -5.12 4.72 -8.15
C ALA A 198 -6.56 5.27 -8.29
N GLU A 199 -7.43 4.87 -7.38
CA GLU A 199 -8.89 4.96 -7.53
C GLU A 199 -9.38 6.41 -7.46
N ASN A 200 -8.98 7.15 -6.43
CA ASN A 200 -9.46 8.50 -6.16
C ASN A 200 -8.32 9.53 -5.98
N LYS A 201 -8.69 10.81 -5.80
CA LYS A 201 -7.72 11.91 -5.68
C LYS A 201 -6.85 11.82 -4.43
N ASP A 202 -7.42 11.38 -3.31
CA ASP A 202 -6.73 11.35 -2.02
C ASP A 202 -5.62 10.31 -2.03
N ILE A 203 -5.93 9.09 -2.46
CA ILE A 203 -4.92 8.04 -2.58
C ILE A 203 -3.88 8.36 -3.66
N ARG A 204 -4.28 8.99 -4.77
CA ARG A 204 -3.32 9.48 -5.79
C ARG A 204 -2.33 10.48 -5.22
N SER A 205 -2.83 11.44 -4.44
CA SER A 205 -1.99 12.48 -3.82
C SER A 205 -0.98 11.85 -2.86
N ARG A 206 -1.42 10.85 -2.09
CA ARG A 206 -0.58 10.16 -1.13
C ARG A 206 0.46 9.25 -1.79
N ILE A 207 0.07 8.50 -2.81
CA ILE A 207 1.00 7.72 -3.65
C ILE A 207 2.06 8.65 -4.25
N HIS A 208 1.64 9.78 -4.82
CA HIS A 208 2.56 10.76 -5.40
C HIS A 208 3.58 11.28 -4.38
N GLU A 209 3.14 11.63 -3.18
CA GLU A 209 4.00 12.11 -2.10
C GLU A 209 5.04 11.07 -1.67
N LEU A 210 4.63 9.81 -1.46
CA LEU A 210 5.51 8.73 -1.00
C LEU A 210 6.62 8.37 -1.99
N ASN A 211 6.38 8.63 -3.28
CA ASN A 211 7.22 8.19 -4.38
C ASN A 211 7.86 9.35 -5.14
N LYS A 212 7.75 10.58 -4.63
CA LYS A 212 8.24 11.82 -5.27
C LYS A 212 9.72 11.77 -5.66
N ASP A 213 10.52 11.01 -4.90
CA ASP A 213 11.96 10.87 -5.06
C ASP A 213 12.38 9.57 -5.79
N LEU A 214 11.44 8.72 -6.24
CA LEU A 214 11.75 7.39 -6.80
C LEU A 214 11.76 7.34 -8.33
N GLY A 215 11.42 8.42 -9.01
CA GLY A 215 11.40 8.46 -10.48
C GLY A 215 10.45 7.53 -11.20
N VAL A 216 9.58 6.83 -10.47
CA VAL A 216 8.53 5.94 -10.98
C VAL A 216 7.36 6.65 -11.68
N TYR A 217 7.34 7.99 -11.71
CA TYR A 217 6.32 8.78 -12.40
C TYR A 217 6.87 9.47 -13.62
N TYR A 218 7.38 8.68 -14.56
CA TYR A 218 7.43 9.15 -15.93
C TYR A 218 5.99 9.26 -16.46
N ARG A 219 5.66 10.39 -17.12
CA ARG A 219 4.30 10.87 -17.46
C ARG A 219 3.35 9.85 -18.13
N LYS A 220 3.84 8.70 -18.58
CA LYS A 220 3.11 7.68 -19.36
C LYS A 220 2.40 6.61 -18.51
N TRP A 221 2.83 6.35 -17.27
CA TRP A 221 2.28 5.22 -16.50
C TRP A 221 1.13 5.60 -15.57
N GLY A 222 0.97 6.89 -15.30
CA GLY A 222 -0.02 7.40 -14.36
C GLY A 222 0.33 7.06 -12.91
N ILE A 223 -0.54 7.49 -11.99
CA ILE A 223 -0.41 7.19 -10.56
C ILE A 223 -1.07 5.84 -10.31
N ARG A 224 -0.25 4.85 -9.96
CA ARG A 224 -0.65 3.45 -9.76
C ARG A 224 -0.12 2.93 -8.44
N ASN A 225 -0.68 1.82 -7.99
CA ASN A 225 -0.20 1.08 -6.85
C ASN A 225 -0.44 -0.42 -7.06
N LEU A 226 0.31 -1.25 -6.33
CA LEU A 226 0.14 -2.70 -6.34
C LEU A 226 -0.96 -3.06 -5.33
N ASN A 227 -2.06 -3.63 -5.79
CA ASN A 227 -3.13 -4.13 -4.95
C ASN A 227 -2.98 -5.64 -4.77
N LEU A 228 -3.30 -6.18 -3.59
CA LEU A 228 -3.37 -7.63 -3.39
C LEU A 228 -4.64 -8.17 -4.04
N HIS A 229 -4.46 -9.01 -5.05
CA HIS A 229 -5.56 -9.65 -5.78
C HIS A 229 -5.81 -11.06 -5.31
N GLN A 230 -4.78 -11.76 -4.83
CA GLN A 230 -4.91 -13.17 -4.53
C GLN A 230 -3.99 -13.63 -3.41
N LEU A 231 -4.52 -14.47 -2.53
CA LEU A 231 -3.77 -15.31 -1.59
C LEU A 231 -4.19 -16.76 -1.83
N ILE A 232 -3.22 -17.61 -2.16
CA ILE A 232 -3.45 -19.02 -2.46
C ILE A 232 -2.57 -19.88 -1.56
N GLU A 233 -3.16 -20.92 -0.97
CA GLU A 233 -2.42 -21.99 -0.30
C GLU A 233 -1.58 -22.81 -1.31
N ARG A 234 -0.34 -23.15 -0.94
CA ARG A 234 0.52 -24.06 -1.68
C ARG A 234 0.83 -25.32 -0.89
N THR A 235 0.67 -26.45 -1.54
CA THR A 235 1.04 -27.76 -0.96
C THR A 235 2.51 -28.11 -1.10
N LYS A 236 3.27 -27.45 -2.00
CA LYS A 236 4.69 -27.70 -2.26
C LYS A 236 5.45 -26.42 -2.62
N LYS A 237 6.75 -26.41 -2.31
CA LYS A 237 7.72 -25.36 -2.69
C LYS A 237 8.04 -25.36 -4.20
N GLU A 238 7.91 -26.50 -4.87
CA GLU A 238 8.13 -26.70 -6.31
C GLU A 238 7.03 -26.10 -7.21
N GLU A 239 7.34 -25.99 -8.53
CA GLU A 239 6.45 -25.41 -9.54
C GLU A 239 5.00 -25.97 -9.50
N PRO A 240 4.00 -25.12 -9.73
CA PRO A 240 2.60 -25.54 -9.79
C PRO A 240 2.40 -26.58 -10.90
N LYS A 241 2.20 -27.85 -10.54
CA LYS A 241 1.60 -28.83 -11.46
C LYS A 241 0.20 -28.31 -11.82
N ARG A 242 -0.04 -28.07 -13.11
CA ARG A 242 -1.32 -27.58 -13.64
C ARG A 242 -2.48 -28.44 -13.13
N MET A 243 -3.55 -27.78 -12.69
CA MET A 243 -4.90 -28.34 -12.43
C MET A 243 -5.20 -29.03 -11.09
N GLU A 244 -4.66 -28.55 -9.97
CA GLU A 244 -5.42 -28.65 -8.72
C GLU A 244 -6.32 -27.41 -8.59
N ARG A 245 -7.61 -27.60 -8.30
CA ARG A 245 -8.55 -26.50 -7.98
C ARG A 245 -8.05 -25.84 -6.70
N ARG A 246 -7.15 -24.86 -6.83
CA ARG A 246 -6.64 -24.11 -5.69
C ARG A 246 -7.76 -23.21 -5.18
N VAL A 247 -8.17 -23.44 -3.94
CA VAL A 247 -9.12 -22.56 -3.27
C VAL A 247 -8.35 -21.33 -2.81
N SER A 248 -8.76 -20.17 -3.30
CA SER A 248 -8.17 -18.90 -2.88
C SER A 248 -8.66 -18.56 -1.47
N THR A 249 -7.74 -18.37 -0.54
CA THR A 249 -8.04 -17.85 0.81
C THR A 249 -8.53 -16.41 0.74
N MET A 250 -7.92 -15.63 -0.17
CA MET A 250 -8.38 -14.31 -0.55
C MET A 250 -8.35 -14.15 -2.07
N TYR A 251 -9.34 -13.48 -2.64
CA TYR A 251 -9.46 -13.20 -4.06
C TYR A 251 -10.24 -11.92 -4.33
N TRP A 252 -9.68 -11.06 -5.17
CA TRP A 252 -10.29 -9.84 -5.68
C TRP A 252 -9.91 -9.67 -7.15
N LYS A 253 -10.88 -9.35 -8.02
CA LYS A 253 -10.64 -9.13 -9.45
C LYS A 253 -10.20 -7.70 -9.78
N GLY A 254 -9.87 -6.93 -8.76
CA GLY A 254 -9.51 -5.52 -8.91
C GLY A 254 -10.73 -4.60 -8.95
N TYR A 255 -10.42 -3.32 -9.11
CA TYR A 255 -11.40 -2.24 -9.11
C TYR A 255 -12.13 -2.18 -10.45
N THR A 256 -12.94 -3.20 -10.73
CA THR A 256 -13.80 -3.29 -11.92
C THR A 256 -15.25 -3.17 -11.50
N LYS A 257 -16.10 -2.57 -12.35
CA LYS A 257 -17.54 -2.44 -12.12
C LYS A 257 -18.29 -3.78 -11.99
N GLN A 258 -17.60 -4.91 -12.17
CA GLN A 258 -18.22 -6.25 -12.23
C GLN A 258 -17.89 -7.14 -11.03
N ASP A 259 -16.91 -6.79 -10.18
CA ASP A 259 -16.60 -7.58 -8.98
C ASP A 259 -17.18 -6.93 -7.73
N LEU A 260 -18.44 -7.27 -7.47
CA LEU A 260 -19.20 -6.78 -6.32
C LEU A 260 -19.02 -7.69 -5.09
N THR A 261 -18.30 -8.80 -5.22
CA THR A 261 -18.13 -9.76 -4.11
C THR A 261 -16.67 -10.17 -3.94
N PRO A 262 -15.76 -9.24 -3.59
CA PRO A 262 -14.40 -9.62 -3.24
C PRO A 262 -14.42 -10.64 -2.09
N LYS A 263 -13.65 -11.71 -2.22
CA LYS A 263 -13.43 -12.67 -1.14
C LYS A 263 -12.20 -12.22 -0.37
N ALA A 264 -12.37 -11.32 0.58
CA ALA A 264 -11.26 -10.79 1.37
C ALA A 264 -11.58 -10.90 2.86
N PRO A 265 -11.33 -12.07 3.49
CA PRO A 265 -11.50 -12.21 4.93
C PRO A 265 -10.70 -11.13 5.67
N ARG A 266 -11.36 -10.40 6.56
CA ARG A 266 -10.79 -9.20 7.18
C ARG A 266 -9.53 -9.54 7.96
N GLU A 267 -9.54 -10.62 8.72
CA GLU A 267 -8.44 -11.06 9.57
C GLU A 267 -7.20 -11.38 8.72
N VAL A 268 -7.39 -12.10 7.61
CA VAL A 268 -6.33 -12.43 6.64
C VAL A 268 -5.76 -11.16 6.02
N ALA A 269 -6.62 -10.25 5.53
CA ALA A 269 -6.19 -9.00 4.92
C ALA A 269 -5.40 -8.12 5.90
N GLN A 270 -5.90 -7.96 7.12
CA GLN A 270 -5.23 -7.21 8.17
C GLN A 270 -3.89 -7.83 8.55
N TYR A 271 -3.81 -9.15 8.64
CA TYR A 271 -2.56 -9.85 8.94
C TYR A 271 -1.51 -9.65 7.84
N ILE A 272 -1.89 -9.74 6.56
CA ILE A 272 -0.99 -9.44 5.45
C ILE A 272 -0.52 -7.99 5.48
N TYR A 273 -1.44 -7.04 5.68
CA TYR A 273 -1.12 -5.61 5.82
C TYR A 273 -0.09 -5.35 6.93
N LEU A 274 -0.25 -6.01 8.08
CA LEU A 274 0.59 -5.81 9.26
C LEU A 274 1.93 -6.56 9.23
N ASN A 275 2.13 -7.56 8.36
CA ASN A 275 3.34 -8.38 8.43
C ASN A 275 4.13 -8.45 7.11
N TYR A 276 3.47 -8.24 5.97
CA TYR A 276 4.03 -8.57 4.66
C TYR A 276 4.07 -7.43 3.66
N LEU A 277 3.73 -6.20 4.08
CA LEU A 277 3.86 -5.02 3.24
C LEU A 277 5.05 -4.14 3.68
N PRO A 278 5.71 -3.43 2.75
CA PRO A 278 6.77 -2.50 3.08
C PRO A 278 6.23 -1.33 3.91
N THR A 279 6.67 -1.18 5.16
CA THR A 279 6.09 -0.22 6.15
C THR A 279 5.91 1.20 5.62
N LYS A 280 6.87 1.72 4.84
CA LYS A 280 6.77 3.08 4.27
C LYS A 280 5.65 3.21 3.22
N TYR A 281 5.28 2.11 2.58
CA TYR A 281 4.37 2.06 1.44
C TYR A 281 3.15 1.17 1.71
N ASP A 282 2.95 0.70 2.95
CA ASP A 282 1.84 -0.18 3.27
C ASP A 282 0.52 0.59 3.28
N CYS A 283 -0.55 -0.12 2.91
CA CYS A 283 -1.88 0.44 2.90
C CYS A 283 -2.90 -0.70 2.99
N ILE A 284 -3.99 -0.46 3.70
CA ILE A 284 -5.19 -1.29 3.61
C ILE A 284 -6.36 -0.41 3.18
N LYS A 285 -6.94 -0.75 2.04
CA LYS A 285 -8.08 -0.04 1.43
C LYS A 285 -9.38 -0.71 1.85
N THR A 286 -10.37 0.08 2.22
CA THR A 286 -11.69 -0.39 2.64
C THR A 286 -12.71 -0.07 1.56
N TYR A 287 -13.45 -1.07 1.09
CA TYR A 287 -14.47 -0.89 0.06
C TYR A 287 -15.86 -1.25 0.55
N PHE A 288 -16.85 -0.56 -0.01
CA PHE A 288 -18.27 -0.80 0.18
C PHE A 288 -18.96 -0.90 -1.19
N ILE A 289 -20.12 -1.55 -1.23
CA ILE A 289 -20.98 -1.53 -2.41
C ILE A 289 -21.90 -0.31 -2.27
N THR A 290 -22.15 0.44 -3.33
CA THR A 290 -23.18 1.48 -3.31
C THR A 290 -24.54 0.93 -3.71
N LYS A 291 -25.61 1.70 -3.47
CA LYS A 291 -26.96 1.38 -3.98
C LYS A 291 -27.03 1.14 -5.50
N GLU A 292 -26.07 1.70 -6.24
CA GLU A 292 -25.94 1.54 -7.69
C GLU A 292 -25.21 0.24 -8.07
N ASN A 293 -24.93 -0.65 -7.11
CA ASN A 293 -24.14 -1.87 -7.29
C ASN A 293 -22.76 -1.56 -7.87
N ILE A 294 -22.06 -0.59 -7.28
CA ILE A 294 -20.69 -0.22 -7.63
C ILE A 294 -19.82 -0.39 -6.40
N LEU A 295 -18.66 -1.04 -6.55
CA LEU A 295 -17.65 -1.08 -5.50
C LEU A 295 -16.97 0.29 -5.42
N GLU A 296 -17.06 0.95 -4.28
CA GLU A 296 -16.45 2.25 -4.01
C GLU A 296 -15.45 2.17 -2.87
N LEU A 297 -14.39 2.99 -2.97
CA LEU A 297 -13.38 3.13 -1.93
C LEU A 297 -13.95 4.02 -0.82
N ASP A 298 -14.21 3.44 0.36
CA ASP A 298 -14.70 4.17 1.54
C ASP A 298 -13.57 4.97 2.21
N GLY A 299 -12.40 4.34 2.31
CA GLY A 299 -11.24 4.89 2.99
C GLY A 299 -10.02 4.00 2.85
N PHE A 300 -8.89 4.49 3.35
CA PHE A 300 -7.64 3.76 3.36
C PHE A 300 -6.85 4.11 4.62
N ASN A 301 -6.12 3.15 5.17
CA ASN A 301 -5.20 3.36 6.27
C ASN A 301 -3.78 3.03 5.80
N ILE A 302 -2.84 3.93 6.08
CA ILE A 302 -1.43 3.84 5.69
C ILE A 302 -0.61 3.92 6.95
N GLY A 303 0.37 3.03 7.11
CA GLY A 303 1.48 3.20 8.03
C GLY A 303 1.07 3.69 9.41
N GLY A 304 0.24 2.91 10.10
CA GLY A 304 -0.20 3.15 11.47
C GLY A 304 0.43 2.19 12.48
N ARG A 305 1.67 1.77 12.23
CA ARG A 305 2.51 1.08 13.23
C ARG A 305 3.41 2.08 13.93
#